data_AF-A0AAU3VPZ4-F1
#
_entry.id   AF-A0AAU3VPZ4-F1
#
_cell.length_a   1.000
_cell.length_b   1.000
_cell.length_c   1.000
_cell.angle_alpha   90.00
_cell.angle_beta   90.00
_cell.angle_gamma   90.00
#
_symmetry.space_group_name_H-M   'P 1'
#
loop_
_entity.id
_entity.type
_entity.pdbx_description
1 polymer ?
#
loop_
_entity_poly.entity_id
_entity_poly.type
_entity_poly.pdbx_seq_one_letter_code
_entity_poly.pdbx_strand_id
1 'polypeptide(L)'
;MSEIPGPGSRRSSVELQIDRVIVASLETATVSVRCLRGPVRRGARFNWLSGSAQAIDLTLTQAVVYGHRMAELDTGLTAFVALRGDGVQRLMSGTLASGWQVIQGANPLF
;
A
#
# COMPACT_ATOMS: atom_id res chain seq x y z
N MET A 1 28.75 7.06 21.36
CA MET A 1 28.98 5.91 20.45
C MET A 1 28.04 4.81 20.91
N SER A 2 26.94 4.57 20.19
CA SER A 2 25.99 3.48 20.43
C SER A 2 25.79 2.72 19.12
N GLU A 3 25.88 1.39 19.22
CA GLU A 3 25.88 0.44 18.12
C GLU A 3 24.48 0.27 17.47
N ILE A 4 24.43 0.64 16.19
CA ILE A 4 23.82 0.01 15.00
C ILE A 4 22.78 -1.13 15.18
N PRO A 5 21.61 -1.03 14.50
CA PRO A 5 20.96 -2.18 13.86
C PRO A 5 21.46 -2.32 12.41
N GLY A 6 21.98 -3.50 12.08
CA GLY A 6 22.72 -3.81 10.85
C GLY A 6 21.96 -3.68 9.52
N PRO A 7 22.63 -3.95 8.38
CA PRO A 7 22.15 -3.64 7.04
C PRO A 7 21.12 -4.67 6.60
N GLY A 8 19.90 -4.58 7.13
CA GLY A 8 18.73 -5.17 6.49
C GLY A 8 18.50 -4.41 5.20
N SER A 9 18.94 -4.99 4.07
CA SER A 9 18.66 -4.59 2.68
C SER A 9 17.62 -3.49 2.58
N ARG A 10 17.97 -2.34 1.99
CA ARG A 10 17.01 -1.30 1.58
C ARG A 10 16.01 -1.93 0.60
N ARG A 11 15.07 -2.74 1.09
CA ARG A 11 13.81 -3.00 0.43
C ARG A 11 13.28 -1.60 0.21
N SER A 12 13.14 -1.18 -1.04
CA SER A 12 12.54 0.11 -1.36
C SER A 12 11.17 0.12 -0.70
N SER A 13 11.12 0.74 0.48
CA SER A 13 9.92 0.84 1.28
C SER A 13 8.91 1.58 0.43
N VAL A 14 7.72 1.02 0.30
CA VAL A 14 6.64 1.64 -0.45
C VAL A 14 5.49 1.95 0.49
N GLU A 15 4.80 3.05 0.21
CA GLU A 15 3.73 3.56 1.06
C GLU A 15 2.56 4.04 0.19
N LEU A 16 1.36 3.52 0.49
CA LEU A 16 0.11 3.97 -0.11
C LEU A 16 -0.81 4.52 0.99
N GLN A 17 -1.28 5.74 0.79
CA GLN A 17 -2.36 6.30 1.57
C GLN A 17 -3.69 5.87 0.97
N ILE A 18 -4.62 5.34 1.78
CA ILE A 18 -5.95 4.95 1.34
C ILE A 18 -6.89 6.14 1.46
N ASP A 19 -7.33 6.63 0.31
CA ASP A 19 -8.33 7.71 0.24
C ASP A 19 -9.74 7.13 0.39
N ARG A 20 -10.03 6.04 -0.33
CA ARG A 20 -11.35 5.41 -0.31
C ARG A 20 -11.26 3.92 -0.61
N VAL A 21 -11.96 3.12 0.19
CA VAL A 21 -12.29 1.74 -0.16
C VAL A 21 -13.56 1.73 -1.00
N ILE A 22 -13.48 1.17 -2.21
CA ILE A 22 -14.58 1.24 -3.20
C ILE A 22 -15.38 -0.06 -3.17
N VAL A 23 -14.67 -1.18 -3.27
CA VAL A 23 -15.22 -2.54 -3.14
C VAL A 23 -14.24 -3.35 -2.31
N ALA A 24 -14.76 -4.10 -1.35
CA ALA A 24 -13.99 -5.06 -0.58
C ALA A 24 -14.78 -6.37 -0.46
N SER A 25 -14.08 -7.49 -0.61
CA SER A 25 -14.53 -8.83 -0.29
C SER A 25 -13.63 -9.41 0.79
N LEU A 26 -13.73 -10.71 1.07
CA LEU A 26 -12.91 -11.37 2.10
C LEU A 26 -11.40 -11.24 1.84
N GLU A 27 -10.97 -11.41 0.58
CA GLU A 27 -9.53 -11.42 0.21
C GLU A 27 -9.16 -10.38 -0.83
N THR A 28 -10.10 -9.62 -1.39
CA THR A 28 -9.81 -8.65 -2.46
C THR A 28 -10.42 -7.30 -2.18
N ALA A 29 -9.69 -6.24 -2.49
CA ALA A 29 -10.21 -4.88 -2.44
C ALA A 29 -9.78 -4.06 -3.65
N THR A 30 -10.69 -3.21 -4.12
CA THR A 30 -10.36 -2.08 -5.00
C THR A 30 -10.41 -0.80 -4.16
N VAL A 31 -9.30 -0.08 -4.13
CA VAL A 31 -9.14 1.12 -3.32
C VAL A 31 -8.58 2.26 -4.15
N SER A 32 -9.05 3.49 -3.89
CA SER A 32 -8.40 4.72 -4.35
C SER A 32 -7.29 5.05 -3.37
N VAL A 33 -6.09 5.27 -3.88
CA VAL A 33 -4.90 5.55 -3.08
C VAL A 33 -4.11 6.71 -3.64
N ARG A 34 -3.35 7.38 -2.77
CA ARG A 34 -2.22 8.22 -3.14
C ARG A 34 -0.92 7.51 -2.81
N CYS A 35 0.01 7.46 -3.77
CA CYS A 35 1.35 6.94 -3.52
C CYS A 35 2.17 7.97 -2.73
N LEU A 36 2.51 7.66 -1.48
CA LEU A 36 3.35 8.52 -0.65
C LEU A 36 4.83 8.22 -0.83
N ARG A 37 5.17 6.95 -1.08
CA ARG A 37 6.53 6.49 -1.36
C ARG A 37 6.50 5.38 -2.39
N GLY A 38 7.05 5.65 -3.58
CA GLY A 38 7.15 4.73 -4.69
C GLY A 38 8.58 4.67 -5.28
N PRO A 39 8.74 4.07 -6.48
CA PRO A 39 7.67 3.50 -7.30
C PRO A 39 7.08 2.23 -6.68
N VAL A 40 5.75 2.08 -6.67
CA VAL A 40 5.07 0.85 -6.24
C VAL A 40 4.79 -0.03 -7.44
N ARG A 41 5.32 -1.24 -7.45
CA ARG A 41 5.22 -2.17 -8.58
C ARG A 41 4.15 -3.22 -8.33
N ARG A 42 3.56 -3.75 -9.40
CA ARG A 42 2.73 -4.97 -9.29
C ARG A 42 3.52 -6.06 -8.56
N GLY A 43 2.87 -6.71 -7.60
CA GLY A 43 3.48 -7.68 -6.68
C GLY A 43 4.02 -7.06 -5.39
N ALA A 44 3.99 -5.73 -5.23
CA ALA A 44 4.34 -5.10 -3.96
C ALA A 44 3.50 -5.65 -2.82
N ARG A 45 4.14 -6.04 -1.73
CA ARG A 45 3.52 -6.66 -0.56
C ARG A 45 3.51 -5.66 0.59
N PHE A 46 2.32 -5.33 1.05
CA PHE A 46 2.04 -4.45 2.18
C PHE A 46 1.74 -5.30 3.39
N ASN A 47 2.53 -5.13 4.45
CA ASN A 47 2.44 -5.92 5.66
C ASN A 47 2.17 -5.10 6.92
N TRP A 48 2.16 -3.78 6.79
CA TRP A 48 2.01 -2.86 7.91
C TRP A 48 0.96 -1.79 7.65
N LEU A 49 0.19 -1.51 8.70
CA LEU A 49 -0.61 -0.31 8.84
C LEU A 49 0.15 0.72 9.67
N SER A 50 0.46 1.88 9.07
CA SER A 50 1.17 2.95 9.78
C SER A 50 0.38 3.42 11.01
N GLY A 51 1.07 3.58 12.15
CA GLY A 51 0.46 4.00 13.41
C GLY A 51 -0.43 2.94 14.08
N SER A 52 -0.44 1.70 13.61
CA SER A 52 -1.17 0.58 14.21
C SER A 52 -0.23 -0.56 14.54
N ALA A 53 -0.59 -1.39 15.53
CA ALA A 53 0.07 -2.68 15.79
C ALA A 53 -0.53 -3.83 14.98
N GLN A 54 -1.57 -3.57 14.17
CA GLN A 54 -2.23 -4.58 13.37
C GLN A 54 -1.43 -4.88 12.09
N ALA A 55 -1.11 -6.16 11.90
CA ALA A 55 -0.54 -6.65 10.66
C ALA A 55 -1.62 -6.84 9.59
N ILE A 56 -1.19 -6.67 8.35
CA ILE A 56 -1.93 -7.03 7.13
C ILE A 56 -1.01 -7.88 6.26
N ASP A 57 -1.55 -8.49 5.21
CA ASP A 57 -0.74 -9.13 4.19
C ASP A 57 -1.41 -8.98 2.82
N LEU A 58 -1.15 -7.85 2.17
CA LEU A 58 -1.81 -7.46 0.94
C LEU A 58 -0.82 -7.33 -0.20
N THR A 59 -1.12 -7.93 -1.34
CA THR A 59 -0.34 -7.82 -2.57
C THR A 59 -1.04 -6.92 -3.58
N LEU A 60 -0.30 -5.99 -4.16
CA LEU A 60 -0.76 -5.19 -5.29
C LEU A 60 -0.85 -6.04 -6.56
N THR A 61 -2.04 -6.18 -7.12
CA THR A 61 -2.26 -6.98 -8.34
C THR A 61 -2.46 -6.13 -9.59
N GLN A 62 -2.98 -4.91 -9.42
CA GLN A 62 -3.20 -3.96 -10.51
C GLN A 62 -3.17 -2.52 -9.98
N ALA A 63 -2.63 -1.60 -10.78
CA ALA A 63 -2.78 -0.16 -10.58
C ALA A 63 -3.34 0.50 -11.86
N VAL A 64 -4.28 1.42 -11.70
CA VAL A 64 -4.92 2.16 -12.79
C VAL A 64 -4.86 3.66 -12.48
N VAL A 65 -4.23 4.43 -13.37
CA VAL A 65 -4.11 5.89 -13.30
C VAL A 65 -4.79 6.48 -14.54
N TYR A 66 -5.73 7.40 -14.35
CA TYR A 66 -6.51 8.01 -15.44
C TYR A 66 -7.10 7.00 -16.44
N GLY A 67 -7.55 5.83 -15.97
CA GLY A 67 -8.12 4.77 -16.81
C GLY A 67 -7.10 3.85 -17.49
N HIS A 68 -5.80 4.09 -17.32
CA HIS A 68 -4.73 3.29 -17.89
C HIS A 68 -4.08 2.37 -16.86
N ARG A 69 -3.85 1.11 -17.22
CA ARG A 69 -3.11 0.15 -16.37
C ARG A 69 -1.63 0.52 -16.34
N MET A 70 -1.07 0.68 -15.15
CA MET A 70 0.32 1.06 -14.94
C MET A 70 1.15 -0.12 -14.44
N ALA A 71 2.40 -0.21 -14.90
CA ALA A 71 3.36 -1.20 -14.42
C ALA A 71 3.93 -0.83 -13.04
N GLU A 72 4.08 0.46 -12.80
CA GLU A 72 4.49 1.04 -11.52
C GLU A 72 3.72 2.33 -11.23
N LEU A 73 3.56 2.64 -9.95
CA LEU A 73 2.91 3.84 -9.46
C LEU A 73 3.94 4.73 -8.77
N ASP A 74 4.27 5.86 -9.40
CA ASP A 74 5.22 6.81 -8.87
C ASP A 74 4.67 7.63 -7.70
N THR A 75 5.57 8.13 -6.86
CA THR A 75 5.27 9.02 -5.74
C THR A 75 4.45 10.22 -6.20
N GLY A 76 3.40 10.55 -5.45
CA GLY A 76 2.50 11.67 -5.70
C GLY A 76 1.29 11.32 -6.56
N LEU A 77 1.34 10.22 -7.32
CA LEU A 77 0.22 9.80 -8.16
C LEU A 77 -0.94 9.26 -7.32
N THR A 78 -2.15 9.51 -7.81
CA THR A 78 -3.39 8.92 -7.30
C THR A 78 -3.86 7.84 -8.27
N ALA A 79 -4.25 6.69 -7.74
CA ALA A 79 -4.62 5.53 -8.54
C ALA A 79 -5.76 4.73 -7.92
N PHE A 80 -6.48 4.01 -8.77
CA PHE A 80 -7.28 2.86 -8.35
C PHE A 80 -6.39 1.63 -8.34
N VAL A 81 -6.24 0.99 -7.20
CA VAL A 81 -5.44 -0.22 -7.07
C VAL A 81 -6.28 -1.40 -6.61
N ALA A 82 -5.94 -2.58 -7.12
CA ALA A 82 -6.50 -3.85 -6.68
C ALA A 82 -5.49 -4.53 -5.73
N LEU A 83 -5.92 -4.75 -4.50
CA LEU A 83 -5.17 -5.45 -3.46
C LEU A 83 -5.77 -6.83 -3.23
N ARG A 84 -4.92 -7.82 -2.94
CA ARG A 84 -5.33 -9.17 -2.58
C ARG A 84 -4.56 -9.70 -1.37
N GLY A 85 -5.25 -10.33 -0.44
CA GLY A 85 -4.66 -11.10 0.66
C GLY A 85 -5.36 -10.89 1.99
N ASP A 86 -4.68 -11.25 3.07
CA ASP A 86 -5.24 -11.21 4.42
C ASP A 86 -5.27 -9.79 4.99
N GLY A 87 -6.38 -9.46 5.66
CA GLY A 87 -6.54 -8.16 6.30
C GLY A 87 -7.18 -7.10 5.40
N VAL A 88 -7.78 -7.48 4.26
CA VAL A 88 -8.60 -6.57 3.43
C VAL A 88 -9.70 -5.88 4.27
N GLN A 89 -10.33 -6.61 5.18
CA GLN A 89 -11.36 -6.10 6.08
C GLN A 89 -10.85 -5.03 7.07
N ARG A 90 -9.52 -4.85 7.18
CA ARG A 90 -8.91 -3.81 8.03
C ARG A 90 -8.66 -2.51 7.27
N LEU A 91 -8.90 -2.49 5.96
CA LEU A 91 -8.76 -1.29 5.15
C LEU A 91 -9.89 -0.31 5.44
N MET A 92 -9.55 0.96 5.65
CA MET A 92 -10.51 2.02 5.96
C MET A 92 -10.34 3.20 5.02
N SER A 93 -11.46 3.78 4.59
CA SER A 93 -11.49 5.04 3.85
C SER A 93 -11.03 6.19 4.74
N GLY A 94 -10.22 7.08 4.19
CA GLY A 94 -9.81 8.30 4.88
C GLY A 94 -10.94 9.33 4.92
N THR A 95 -11.06 10.03 6.04
CA THR A 95 -11.93 11.22 6.18
C THR A 95 -11.22 12.30 6.96
N LEU A 96 -11.72 13.53 6.92
CA LEU A 96 -11.18 14.62 7.74
C LEU A 96 -11.25 14.31 9.26
N ALA A 97 -12.25 13.54 9.69
CA ALA A 97 -12.43 13.21 11.10
C ALA A 97 -11.55 12.04 11.56
N SER A 98 -11.36 11.02 10.70
CA SER A 98 -10.61 9.81 11.04
C SER A 98 -9.15 9.83 10.60
N GLY A 99 -8.75 10.85 9.82
CA GLY A 99 -7.49 10.83 9.09
C GLY A 99 -7.48 9.78 7.99
N TRP A 100 -6.32 9.62 7.36
CA TRP A 100 -6.10 8.64 6.29
C TRP A 100 -5.25 7.49 6.79
N GLN A 101 -5.63 6.28 6.40
CA GLN A 101 -4.86 5.08 6.68
C GLN A 101 -3.70 4.97 5.68
N VAL A 102 -2.50 4.61 6.14
CA VAL A 102 -1.34 4.35 5.29
C VAL A 102 -0.93 2.90 5.42
N ILE A 103 -0.82 2.20 4.29
CA ILE A 103 -0.24 0.86 4.21
C ILE A 103 1.22 0.95 3.78
N GLN A 104 2.08 0.18 4.44
CA GLN A 104 3.52 0.15 4.22
C GLN A 104 3.96 -1.25 3.79
N GLY A 105 4.91 -1.30 2.88
CA GLY A 105 5.34 -2.55 2.26
C GLY A 105 6.68 -2.45 1.56
N ALA A 106 6.92 -3.45 0.72
CA ALA A 106 8.07 -3.53 -0.16
C ALA A 106 7.70 -4.07 -1.53
N ASN A 107 8.40 -3.60 -2.55
CA ASN A 107 8.36 -4.23 -3.87
C ASN A 107 8.93 -5.66 -3.83
N PRO A 108 8.53 -6.54 -4.77
CA PRO A 108 9.14 -7.85 -4.91
C PRO A 108 10.64 -7.70 -5.20
N LEU A 109 11.43 -8.66 -4.71
CA LEU A 109 12.83 -8.78 -5.09
C LEU A 109 12.87 -9.30 -6.54
N PHE A 110 13.72 -8.68 -7.36
CA PHE A 110 13.96 -9.10 -8.75
C PHE A 110 14.82 -10.36 -8.79
#